data_AF-A0A372L7X3-F1
#
_entry.id   AF-A0A372L7X3-F1
#
_cell.length_a   1.000
_cell.length_b   1.000
_cell.length_c   1.000
_cell.angle_alpha   90.00
_cell.angle_beta   90.00
_cell.angle_gamma   90.00
#
_symmetry.space_group_name_H-M   'P 1'
#
loop_
_entity.id
_entity.type
_entity.pdbx_description
1 polymer ?
#
loop_
_entity_poly.entity_id
_entity_poly.type
_entity_poly.pdbx_seq_one_letter_code
_entity_poly.pdbx_strand_id
1 'polypeptide(L)'
;MPKVTLFNQAGSKVGDIELNDSIFGIEPNNHVLFEAIIMQRASLRQGTHKVKNRSEVAGGGRKPWRQKGTGRARQGSIRSPQWRGGGTVFGPTPRSYSYKLPKKVRRLAIKSALSTKVLEDNVLVLEGLSFETPKTKEFAAVLKGLSVDSKALIVTDGLDEKVALSARNIPGVTVVEANGLNVLDVVSHNKLIMTKSAVEKVEEVLA
;
A
#
# COMPACT_ATOMS: atom_id res chain seq x y z
N MET A 1 -4.79 -14.35 24.69
CA MET A 1 -5.64 -14.54 23.50
C MET A 1 -6.68 -13.44 23.46
N PRO A 2 -6.56 -12.45 22.57
CA PRO A 2 -7.56 -11.41 22.41
C PRO A 2 -8.88 -12.01 21.92
N LYS A 3 -10.00 -11.52 22.48
CA LYS A 3 -11.34 -12.00 22.20
C LYS A 3 -12.10 -10.91 21.44
N VAL A 4 -12.61 -11.23 20.25
CA VAL A 4 -13.32 -10.28 19.39
C VAL A 4 -14.73 -10.79 19.12
N THR A 5 -15.70 -9.88 19.07
CA THR A 5 -17.10 -10.23 18.78
C THR A 5 -17.27 -10.69 17.33
N LEU A 6 -17.96 -11.81 17.15
CA LEU A 6 -18.36 -12.36 15.86
C LEU A 6 -19.71 -11.79 15.44
N PHE A 7 -19.76 -11.21 14.25
CA PHE A 7 -20.97 -10.67 13.66
C PHE A 7 -21.45 -11.54 12.48
N ASN A 8 -22.76 -11.56 12.27
CA ASN A 8 -23.32 -12.02 11.00
C ASN A 8 -23.32 -10.89 9.96
N GLN A 9 -23.68 -11.22 8.72
CA GLN A 9 -23.79 -10.26 7.62
C GLN A 9 -24.83 -9.15 7.87
N ALA A 10 -25.81 -9.38 8.76
CA ALA A 10 -26.82 -8.39 9.13
C ALA A 10 -26.35 -7.41 10.22
N GLY A 11 -25.16 -7.61 10.80
CA GLY A 11 -24.62 -6.77 11.88
C GLY A 11 -25.05 -7.22 13.29
N SER A 12 -25.74 -8.34 13.43
CA SER A 12 -26.08 -8.91 14.74
C SER A 12 -24.90 -9.70 15.31
N LYS A 13 -24.70 -9.62 16.63
CA LYS A 13 -23.72 -10.43 17.35
C LYS A 13 -24.18 -11.89 17.39
N VAL A 14 -23.33 -12.80 16.92
CA VAL A 14 -23.58 -14.25 16.90
C VAL A 14 -22.84 -14.93 18.05
N GLY A 15 -21.67 -14.40 18.42
CA GLY A 15 -20.85 -14.94 19.50
C GLY A 15 -19.53 -14.18 19.61
N ASP A 16 -18.52 -14.84 20.15
CA ASP A 16 -17.16 -14.31 20.22
C ASP A 16 -16.17 -15.32 19.62
N ILE A 17 -15.06 -14.81 19.08
CA ILE A 17 -13.94 -15.62 18.59
C ILE A 17 -12.68 -15.27 19.37
N GLU A 18 -11.90 -16.29 19.72
CA GLU A 18 -10.57 -16.13 20.29
C GLU A 18 -9.54 -16.08 19.16
N LEU A 19 -8.68 -15.07 19.18
CA LEU A 19 -7.60 -14.89 18.21
C LEU A 19 -6.27 -15.37 18.78
N ASN A 20 -5.38 -15.83 17.91
CA ASN A 20 -4.05 -16.28 18.31
C ASN A 20 -3.20 -15.12 18.88
N ASP A 21 -2.79 -15.27 20.13
CA ASP A 21 -2.01 -14.29 20.89
C ASP A 21 -0.67 -13.93 20.22
N SER A 22 -0.03 -14.91 19.57
CA SER A 22 1.26 -14.74 18.90
C SER A 22 1.21 -13.87 17.63
N ILE A 23 0.02 -13.49 17.17
CA ILE A 23 -0.22 -12.71 15.96
C ILE A 23 -0.97 -11.41 16.28
N PHE A 24 -2.03 -11.52 17.08
CA PHE A 24 -2.95 -10.42 17.40
C PHE A 24 -2.74 -9.84 18.81
N GLY A 25 -1.95 -10.49 19.66
CA GLY A 25 -1.68 -10.09 21.05
C GLY A 25 -0.23 -9.71 21.33
N ILE A 26 0.59 -9.48 20.29
CA ILE A 26 1.98 -9.08 20.51
C ILE A 26 2.09 -7.59 20.83
N GLU A 27 3.13 -7.20 21.57
CA GLU A 27 3.47 -5.78 21.72
C GLU A 27 3.93 -5.21 20.36
N PRO A 28 3.23 -4.20 19.79
CA PRO A 28 3.56 -3.71 18.46
C PRO A 28 4.92 -3.02 18.40
N ASN A 29 5.75 -3.39 17.41
CA ASN A 29 7.02 -2.71 17.17
C ASN A 29 6.85 -1.55 16.17
N ASN A 30 6.76 -0.32 16.70
CA ASN A 30 6.54 0.89 15.91
C ASN A 30 7.65 1.17 14.87
N HIS A 31 8.91 0.89 15.19
CA HIS A 31 10.01 1.13 14.26
C HIS A 31 9.95 0.20 13.04
N VAL A 32 9.69 -1.09 13.29
CA VAL A 32 9.54 -2.09 12.22
C VAL A 32 8.33 -1.79 11.35
N LEU A 33 7.23 -1.33 11.95
CA LEU A 33 6.02 -0.91 11.23
C LEU A 33 6.30 0.31 10.33
N PHE A 34 7.00 1.31 10.84
CA PHE A 34 7.42 2.49 10.07
C PHE A 34 8.31 2.13 8.88
N GLU A 35 9.35 1.31 9.09
CA GLU A 35 10.24 0.85 8.02
C GLU A 35 9.51 0.06 6.95
N ALA A 36 8.57 -0.82 7.34
CA ALA A 36 7.75 -1.57 6.39
C ALA A 36 6.87 -0.64 5.54
N ILE A 37 6.28 0.41 6.13
CA ILE A 37 5.49 1.41 5.40
C ILE A 37 6.35 2.17 4.40
N ILE A 38 7.54 2.65 4.80
CA ILE A 38 8.44 3.36 3.89
C ILE A 38 8.85 2.45 2.73
N MET A 39 9.23 1.21 3.04
CA MET A 39 9.64 0.22 2.04
C MET A 39 8.53 -0.04 1.02
N GLN A 40 7.30 -0.25 1.49
CA GLN A 40 6.16 -0.52 0.60
C GLN A 40 5.84 0.72 -0.25
N ARG A 41 5.79 1.92 0.34
CA ARG A 41 5.55 3.18 -0.40
C ARG A 41 6.66 3.51 -1.41
N ALA A 42 7.91 3.23 -1.09
CA ALA A 42 9.03 3.39 -2.01
C ALA A 42 8.93 2.40 -3.18
N SER A 43 8.54 1.16 -2.90
CA SER A 43 8.39 0.10 -3.91
C SER A 43 7.24 0.32 -4.89
N LEU A 44 6.22 1.11 -4.52
CA LEU A 44 5.14 1.52 -5.42
C LEU A 44 5.55 2.58 -6.45
N ARG A 45 6.75 3.18 -6.33
CA ARG A 45 7.22 4.21 -7.27
C ARG A 45 7.73 3.56 -8.55
N GLN A 46 7.23 4.03 -9.70
CA GLN A 46 7.63 3.53 -11.01
C GLN A 46 9.02 4.00 -11.46
N GLY A 47 9.43 5.21 -11.06
CA GLY A 47 10.77 5.73 -11.36
C GLY A 47 11.00 6.19 -12.80
N THR A 48 9.97 6.59 -13.54
CA THR A 48 10.00 6.97 -14.97
C THR A 48 10.46 8.41 -15.26
N HIS A 49 11.09 9.07 -14.29
CA HIS A 49 11.58 10.46 -14.46
C HIS A 49 12.94 10.46 -15.17
N LYS A 50 13.03 11.19 -16.29
CA LYS A 50 14.28 11.38 -17.03
C LYS A 50 14.37 12.80 -17.60
N VAL A 51 15.55 13.40 -17.53
CA VAL A 51 15.89 14.62 -18.27
C VAL A 51 17.09 14.35 -19.18
N LYS A 52 17.12 14.98 -20.35
CA LYS A 52 18.22 14.86 -21.30
C LYS A 52 19.47 15.56 -20.76
N ASN A 53 20.56 14.81 -20.67
CA ASN A 53 21.87 15.41 -20.43
C ASN A 53 22.42 16.06 -21.71
N ARG A 54 23.56 16.76 -21.62
CA ARG A 54 24.17 17.46 -22.77
C ARG A 54 24.50 16.55 -23.97
N SER A 55 24.72 15.26 -23.76
CA SER A 55 24.99 14.29 -24.83
C SER A 55 23.70 13.83 -25.54
N GLU A 56 22.59 13.76 -24.81
CA GLU A 56 21.28 13.32 -25.32
C GLU A 56 20.47 14.44 -26.00
N VAL A 57 20.81 15.72 -25.76
CA VAL A 57 20.22 16.86 -26.47
C VAL A 57 20.72 16.89 -27.92
N ALA A 58 19.83 17.12 -28.89
CA ALA A 58 20.18 17.24 -30.31
C ALA A 58 20.87 18.59 -30.64
N GLY A 59 21.74 18.65 -31.66
CA GLY A 59 22.42 19.89 -32.12
C GLY A 59 23.94 19.91 -31.90
N GLY A 60 24.62 21.05 -31.78
CA GLY A 60 26.05 21.09 -31.35
C GLY A 60 27.08 20.28 -32.18
N GLY A 61 28.14 19.79 -31.54
CA GLY A 61 29.23 19.02 -32.17
C GLY A 61 30.40 19.87 -32.68
N ARG A 62 30.11 21.01 -33.32
CA ARG A 62 31.12 22.02 -33.68
C ARG A 62 31.22 23.10 -32.59
N LYS A 63 32.43 23.56 -32.33
CA LYS A 63 32.67 24.70 -31.45
C LYS A 63 31.98 25.95 -32.02
N PRO A 64 31.19 26.69 -31.21
CA PRO A 64 30.45 27.86 -31.71
C PRO A 64 31.35 28.96 -32.31
N TRP A 65 32.55 29.15 -31.75
CA TRP A 65 33.57 30.07 -32.27
C TRP A 65 34.98 29.68 -31.82
N ARG A 66 36.01 30.26 -32.46
CA ARG A 66 37.43 30.05 -32.14
C ARG A 66 37.77 30.43 -30.68
N GLN A 67 38.82 29.83 -30.11
CA GLN A 67 39.17 29.97 -28.68
C GLN A 67 39.55 31.39 -28.24
N LYS A 68 40.09 32.21 -29.14
CA LYS A 68 40.58 33.58 -28.89
C LYS A 68 40.25 34.48 -30.08
N GLY A 69 40.30 35.80 -29.88
CA GLY A 69 40.15 36.80 -30.96
C GLY A 69 38.71 37.08 -31.40
N THR A 70 37.72 36.88 -30.52
CA THR A 70 36.28 37.17 -30.80
C THR A 70 35.65 38.14 -29.80
N GLY A 71 36.32 38.50 -28.71
CA GLY A 71 35.77 39.34 -27.63
C GLY A 71 34.65 38.69 -26.80
N ARG A 72 34.26 37.45 -27.10
CA ARG A 72 33.19 36.71 -26.41
C ARG A 72 33.76 35.71 -25.39
N ALA A 73 32.95 35.31 -24.41
CA ALA A 73 33.27 34.22 -23.50
C ALA A 73 33.61 32.91 -24.26
N ARG A 74 34.48 32.06 -23.71
CA ARG A 74 34.89 30.81 -24.37
C ARG A 74 33.77 29.78 -24.29
N GLN A 75 33.47 29.12 -25.41
CA GLN A 75 32.39 28.15 -25.50
C GLN A 75 32.85 26.90 -26.24
N GLY A 76 32.47 25.73 -25.71
CA GLY A 76 32.80 24.42 -26.30
C GLY A 76 31.67 23.83 -27.14
N SER A 77 30.41 24.08 -26.76
CA SER A 77 29.22 23.57 -27.44
C SER A 77 28.01 24.44 -27.11
N ILE A 78 27.03 24.49 -28.02
CA ILE A 78 25.71 25.10 -27.76
C ILE A 78 24.82 24.23 -26.87
N ARG A 79 25.17 22.94 -26.66
CA ARG A 79 24.39 22.01 -25.81
C ARG A 79 24.74 22.14 -24.31
N SER A 80 25.63 23.05 -23.95
CA SER A 80 26.08 23.18 -22.55
C SER A 80 24.98 23.81 -21.67
N PRO A 81 24.94 23.51 -20.36
CA PRO A 81 23.81 23.85 -19.48
C PRO A 81 23.51 25.34 -19.33
N GLN A 82 24.52 26.19 -19.49
CA GLN A 82 24.37 27.64 -19.45
C GLN A 82 23.58 28.21 -20.64
N TRP A 83 23.41 27.44 -21.72
CA TRP A 83 22.67 27.84 -22.90
C TRP A 83 21.18 27.52 -22.76
N ARG A 84 20.33 28.39 -23.31
CA ARG A 84 18.92 28.05 -23.53
C ARG A 84 18.82 26.87 -24.49
N GLY A 85 18.04 25.85 -24.13
CA GLY A 85 17.97 24.59 -24.88
C GLY A 85 19.18 23.66 -24.68
N GLY A 86 20.11 24.00 -23.79
CA GLY A 86 21.20 23.12 -23.37
C GLY A 86 20.74 21.95 -22.52
N GLY A 87 21.62 20.96 -22.32
CA GLY A 87 21.33 19.80 -21.47
C GLY A 87 21.37 20.13 -19.99
N THR A 88 20.62 19.38 -19.18
CA THR A 88 20.58 19.55 -17.72
C THR A 88 21.71 18.75 -17.05
N VAL A 89 22.35 19.33 -16.02
CA VAL A 89 23.37 18.65 -15.21
C VAL A 89 22.70 17.99 -14.01
N PHE A 90 23.04 16.74 -13.73
CA PHE A 90 22.50 15.96 -12.60
C PHE A 90 20.97 16.01 -12.49
N GLY A 91 20.30 15.99 -13.64
CA GLY A 91 18.86 15.84 -13.69
C GLY A 91 18.39 14.47 -13.20
N PRO A 92 17.09 14.32 -12.92
CA PRO A 92 16.51 13.04 -12.52
C PRO A 92 16.78 11.97 -13.58
N THR A 93 17.21 10.79 -13.13
CA THR A 93 17.46 9.60 -13.97
C THR A 93 16.56 8.44 -13.53
N PRO A 94 16.05 7.62 -14.48
CA PRO A 94 15.22 6.49 -14.11
C PRO A 94 15.96 5.52 -13.20
N ARG A 95 15.31 5.14 -12.09
CA ARG A 95 15.85 4.20 -11.12
C ARG A 95 14.73 3.45 -10.41
N SER A 96 15.05 2.26 -9.91
CA SER A 96 14.19 1.60 -8.93
C SER A 96 14.35 2.26 -7.56
N TYR A 97 13.22 2.47 -6.88
CA TYR A 97 13.19 2.88 -5.47
C TYR A 97 12.96 1.70 -4.51
N SER A 98 12.72 0.50 -5.05
CA SER A 98 12.39 -0.66 -4.24
C SER A 98 13.61 -1.18 -3.48
N TYR A 99 13.37 -1.61 -2.26
CA TYR A 99 14.31 -2.34 -1.42
C TYR A 99 13.53 -3.40 -0.63
N LYS A 100 14.22 -4.42 -0.10
CA LYS A 100 13.56 -5.54 0.60
C LYS A 100 14.03 -5.61 2.05
N LEU A 101 13.08 -5.82 2.95
CA LEU A 101 13.34 -6.12 4.36
C LEU A 101 13.47 -7.64 4.58
N PRO A 102 14.23 -8.09 5.60
CA PRO A 102 14.30 -9.50 5.97
C PRO A 102 12.91 -10.11 6.24
N LYS A 103 12.74 -11.40 5.94
CA LYS A 103 11.45 -12.10 6.10
C LYS A 103 10.89 -11.98 7.53
N LYS A 104 11.74 -12.13 8.56
CA LYS A 104 11.36 -12.01 9.97
C LYS A 104 10.81 -10.62 10.31
N VAL A 105 11.46 -9.56 9.81
CA VAL A 105 11.05 -8.16 10.01
C VAL A 105 9.69 -7.89 9.35
N ARG A 106 9.47 -8.41 8.14
CA ARG A 106 8.17 -8.26 7.44
C ARG A 106 7.02 -8.95 8.16
N ARG A 107 7.26 -10.17 8.67
CA ARG A 107 6.26 -10.90 9.48
C ARG A 107 5.95 -10.14 10.77
N LEU A 108 6.97 -9.65 11.46
CA LEU A 108 6.81 -8.86 12.68
C LEU A 108 6.01 -7.57 12.42
N ALA A 109 6.22 -6.91 11.28
CA ALA A 109 5.47 -5.70 10.91
C ALA A 109 3.97 -5.98 10.73
N ILE A 110 3.60 -7.07 10.07
CA ILE A 110 2.19 -7.47 9.89
C ILE A 110 1.55 -7.81 11.24
N LYS A 111 2.22 -8.63 12.06
CA LYS A 111 1.74 -8.97 13.42
C LYS A 111 1.55 -7.72 14.27
N SER A 112 2.49 -6.78 14.20
CA SER A 112 2.41 -5.51 14.94
C SER A 112 1.21 -4.68 14.48
N ALA A 113 1.00 -4.57 13.16
CA ALA A 113 -0.14 -3.83 12.61
C ALA A 113 -1.49 -4.44 13.00
N LEU A 114 -1.62 -5.77 12.95
CA LEU A 114 -2.83 -6.47 13.38
C LEU A 114 -3.07 -6.33 14.88
N SER A 115 -2.02 -6.49 15.70
CA SER A 115 -2.13 -6.33 17.16
C SER A 115 -2.54 -4.91 17.55
N THR A 116 -2.00 -3.87 16.89
CA THR A 116 -2.45 -2.49 17.10
C THR A 116 -3.94 -2.32 16.79
N LYS A 117 -4.45 -2.91 15.70
CA LYS A 117 -5.87 -2.82 15.36
C LYS A 117 -6.77 -3.51 16.38
N VAL A 118 -6.30 -4.62 16.95
CA VAL A 118 -7.02 -5.32 18.02
C VAL A 118 -7.02 -4.51 19.31
N LEU A 119 -5.89 -3.92 19.70
CA LEU A 119 -5.79 -3.06 20.89
C LEU A 119 -6.68 -1.81 20.82
N GLU A 120 -6.97 -1.31 19.61
CA GLU A 120 -7.83 -0.15 19.38
C GLU A 120 -9.30 -0.51 19.12
N ASP A 121 -9.72 -1.78 19.31
CA ASP A 121 -11.08 -2.27 19.02
C ASP A 121 -11.54 -1.93 17.58
N ASN A 122 -10.59 -1.98 16.64
CA ASN A 122 -10.78 -1.65 15.23
C ASN A 122 -10.92 -2.89 14.34
N VAL A 123 -10.95 -4.08 14.93
CA VAL A 123 -11.17 -5.35 14.23
C VAL A 123 -12.60 -5.84 14.42
N LEU A 124 -13.24 -6.24 13.33
CA LEU A 124 -14.55 -6.86 13.30
C LEU A 124 -14.44 -8.20 12.57
N VAL A 125 -14.97 -9.27 13.16
CA VAL A 125 -14.97 -10.59 12.53
C VAL A 125 -16.37 -10.92 12.04
N LEU A 126 -16.47 -11.34 10.78
CA LEU A 126 -17.69 -11.82 10.14
C LEU A 126 -17.67 -13.35 10.04
N GLU A 127 -18.80 -13.99 10.31
CA GLU A 127 -18.94 -15.44 10.08
C GLU A 127 -18.70 -15.80 8.61
N GLY A 128 -19.30 -15.02 7.71
CA GLY A 128 -19.15 -15.16 6.28
C GLY A 128 -19.69 -13.94 5.56
N LEU A 129 -19.30 -13.81 4.30
CA LEU A 129 -19.73 -12.74 3.42
C LEU A 129 -20.03 -13.36 2.06
N SER A 130 -21.31 -13.39 1.69
CA SER A 130 -21.77 -13.96 0.42
C SER A 130 -22.82 -13.07 -0.21
N PHE A 131 -22.77 -12.94 -1.53
CA PHE A 131 -23.76 -12.22 -2.31
C PHE A 131 -24.22 -13.08 -3.49
N GLU A 132 -25.52 -13.10 -3.77
CA GLU A 132 -26.03 -13.76 -4.97
C GLU A 132 -25.66 -12.96 -6.22
N THR A 133 -25.83 -11.63 -6.14
CA THR A 133 -25.55 -10.68 -7.22
C THR A 133 -24.58 -9.59 -6.76
N PRO A 134 -23.66 -9.10 -7.62
CA PRO A 134 -22.70 -8.08 -7.23
C PRO A 134 -23.36 -6.69 -7.16
N LYS A 135 -24.03 -6.39 -6.03
CA LYS A 135 -24.74 -5.13 -5.79
C LYS A 135 -24.09 -4.31 -4.67
N THR A 136 -23.63 -3.12 -5.03
CA THR A 136 -23.05 -2.13 -4.10
C THR A 136 -24.01 -1.70 -2.99
N LYS A 137 -25.32 -1.64 -3.28
CA LYS A 137 -26.36 -1.27 -2.31
C LYS A 137 -26.43 -2.26 -1.14
N GLU A 138 -26.32 -3.55 -1.43
CA GLU A 138 -26.33 -4.61 -0.40
C GLU A 138 -25.06 -4.52 0.44
N PHE A 139 -23.91 -4.30 -0.19
CA PHE A 139 -22.65 -4.10 0.53
C PHE A 139 -22.66 -2.88 1.45
N ALA A 140 -23.21 -1.75 0.99
CA ALA A 140 -23.37 -0.55 1.80
C ALA A 140 -24.32 -0.79 3.00
N ALA A 141 -25.34 -1.64 2.84
CA ALA A 141 -26.21 -2.02 3.94
C ALA A 141 -25.47 -2.86 5.00
N VAL A 142 -24.59 -3.77 4.59
CA VAL A 142 -23.73 -4.55 5.51
C VAL A 142 -22.80 -3.62 6.30
N LEU A 143 -22.10 -2.69 5.63
CA LEU A 143 -21.23 -1.72 6.31
C LEU A 143 -21.99 -0.86 7.31
N LYS A 144 -23.21 -0.43 6.96
CA LYS A 144 -24.09 0.33 7.84
C LYS A 144 -24.55 -0.49 9.04
N GLY A 145 -24.90 -1.76 8.84
CA GLY A 145 -25.25 -2.69 9.91
C GLY A 145 -24.11 -2.92 10.91
N LEU A 146 -22.87 -2.90 10.42
CA LEU A 146 -21.66 -3.00 11.24
C LEU A 146 -21.21 -1.65 11.84
N SER A 147 -21.96 -0.57 11.62
CA SER A 147 -21.61 0.79 12.07
C SER A 147 -20.22 1.25 11.61
N VAL A 148 -19.87 0.95 10.35
CA VAL A 148 -18.58 1.31 9.76
C VAL A 148 -18.74 2.52 8.86
N ASP A 149 -18.52 3.71 9.44
CA ASP A 149 -18.63 5.00 8.74
C ASP A 149 -17.28 5.51 8.17
N SER A 150 -16.20 4.78 8.40
CA SER A 150 -14.83 5.17 8.04
C SER A 150 -14.18 4.18 7.07
N LYS A 151 -12.92 4.46 6.67
CA LYS A 151 -12.20 3.58 5.73
C LYS A 151 -12.08 2.16 6.29
N ALA A 152 -12.48 1.18 5.49
CA ALA A 152 -12.57 -0.21 5.90
C ALA A 152 -11.76 -1.12 4.96
N LEU A 153 -10.95 -2.00 5.55
CA LEU A 153 -10.30 -3.08 4.83
C LEU A 153 -11.09 -4.37 5.06
N ILE A 154 -11.60 -4.99 4.01
CA ILE A 154 -12.24 -6.31 4.06
C ILE A 154 -11.24 -7.36 3.64
N VAL A 155 -11.09 -8.39 4.47
CA VAL A 155 -10.24 -9.54 4.22
C VAL A 155 -11.08 -10.80 4.09
N THR A 156 -10.98 -11.44 2.93
CA THR A 156 -11.63 -12.72 2.62
C THR A 156 -10.58 -13.83 2.47
N ASP A 157 -10.96 -15.09 2.64
CA ASP A 157 -10.05 -16.24 2.48
C ASP A 157 -9.43 -16.28 1.06
N GLY A 158 -10.27 -16.10 0.04
CA GLY A 158 -9.87 -15.93 -1.36
C GLY A 158 -10.59 -14.77 -2.03
N LEU A 159 -10.26 -14.52 -3.29
CA LEU A 159 -10.92 -13.48 -4.09
C LEU A 159 -12.33 -13.93 -4.49
N ASP A 160 -13.34 -13.50 -3.72
CA ASP A 160 -14.73 -13.56 -4.16
C ASP A 160 -15.01 -12.37 -5.09
N GLU A 161 -15.15 -12.65 -6.39
CA GLU A 161 -15.41 -11.64 -7.41
C GLU A 161 -16.67 -10.82 -7.12
N LYS A 162 -17.72 -11.42 -6.53
CA LYS A 162 -18.97 -10.73 -6.27
C LYS A 162 -18.79 -9.71 -5.14
N VAL A 163 -18.05 -10.08 -4.10
CA VAL A 163 -17.67 -9.19 -3.00
C VAL A 163 -16.79 -8.05 -3.53
N ALA A 164 -15.76 -8.38 -4.31
CA ALA A 164 -14.83 -7.41 -4.87
C ALA A 164 -15.55 -6.39 -5.78
N LEU A 165 -16.43 -6.85 -6.68
CA LEU A 165 -17.21 -5.99 -7.56
C LEU A 165 -18.21 -5.11 -6.79
N SER A 166 -18.81 -5.64 -5.72
CA SER A 166 -19.75 -4.89 -4.88
C SER A 166 -19.07 -3.81 -4.02
N ALA A 167 -17.83 -4.04 -3.61
CA ALA A 167 -17.10 -3.11 -2.74
C ALA A 167 -16.30 -2.05 -3.51
N ARG A 168 -15.76 -2.35 -4.70
CA ARG A 168 -14.80 -1.48 -5.43
C ARG A 168 -15.32 -0.06 -5.72
N ASN A 169 -16.64 0.11 -5.85
CA ASN A 169 -17.23 1.42 -6.13
C ASN A 169 -17.39 2.31 -4.88
N ILE A 170 -17.26 1.75 -3.67
CA ILE A 170 -17.44 2.50 -2.42
C ILE A 170 -16.10 3.12 -2.02
N PRO A 171 -16.02 4.47 -1.89
CA PRO A 171 -14.78 5.13 -1.55
C PRO A 171 -14.32 4.76 -0.13
N GLY A 172 -13.02 4.50 0.02
CA GLY A 172 -12.43 4.15 1.32
C GLY A 172 -12.62 2.69 1.73
N VAL A 173 -13.23 1.88 0.88
CA VAL A 173 -13.39 0.44 1.09
C VAL A 173 -12.45 -0.30 0.14
N THR A 174 -11.63 -1.19 0.69
CA THR A 174 -10.73 -2.04 -0.09
C THR A 174 -10.96 -3.50 0.28
N VAL A 175 -11.03 -4.38 -0.71
CA VAL A 175 -11.12 -5.84 -0.51
C VAL A 175 -9.79 -6.45 -0.87
N VAL A 176 -9.26 -7.28 0.03
CA VAL A 176 -7.99 -7.98 -0.13
C VAL A 176 -8.18 -9.43 0.31
N GLU A 177 -7.53 -10.37 -0.36
CA GLU A 177 -7.49 -11.77 0.08
C GLU A 177 -6.50 -11.95 1.23
N ALA A 178 -6.66 -12.99 2.05
CA ALA A 178 -5.78 -13.27 3.19
C ALA A 178 -4.29 -13.33 2.80
N ASN A 179 -3.97 -13.85 1.60
CA ASN A 179 -2.60 -13.93 1.06
C ASN A 179 -2.03 -12.57 0.62
N GLY A 180 -2.89 -11.62 0.27
CA GLY A 180 -2.54 -10.28 -0.20
C GLY A 180 -2.43 -9.25 0.92
N LEU A 181 -2.67 -9.66 2.17
CA LEU A 181 -2.65 -8.80 3.33
C LEU A 181 -1.29 -8.12 3.50
N ASN A 182 -1.29 -6.80 3.62
CA ASN A 182 -0.07 -6.01 3.71
C ASN A 182 -0.18 -4.91 4.75
N VAL A 183 0.99 -4.40 5.18
CA VAL A 183 1.09 -3.44 6.29
C VAL A 183 0.45 -2.10 5.91
N LEU A 184 0.67 -1.62 4.68
CA LEU A 184 0.15 -0.33 4.25
C LEU A 184 -1.39 -0.31 4.23
N ASP A 185 -2.03 -1.38 3.77
CA ASP A 185 -3.48 -1.47 3.72
C ASP A 185 -4.07 -1.57 5.13
N VAL A 186 -3.50 -2.40 6.02
CA VAL A 186 -3.97 -2.51 7.40
C VAL A 186 -3.87 -1.18 8.15
N VAL A 187 -2.78 -0.43 7.96
CA VAL A 187 -2.56 0.85 8.65
C VAL A 187 -3.37 2.00 8.04
N SER A 188 -3.57 1.99 6.71
CA SER A 188 -4.28 3.08 6.01
C SER A 188 -5.79 3.06 6.16
N HIS A 189 -6.36 1.91 6.56
CA HIS A 189 -7.79 1.77 6.87
C HIS A 189 -8.01 1.84 8.38
N ASN A 190 -9.13 2.43 8.79
CA ASN A 190 -9.43 2.61 10.20
C ASN A 190 -9.97 1.32 10.80
N LYS A 191 -10.96 0.71 10.14
CA LYS A 191 -11.56 -0.57 10.53
C LYS A 191 -11.04 -1.71 9.67
N LEU A 192 -10.79 -2.85 10.30
CA LEU A 192 -10.41 -4.11 9.67
C LEU A 192 -11.56 -5.10 9.84
N ILE A 193 -12.12 -5.58 8.74
CA ILE A 193 -13.20 -6.57 8.71
C ILE A 193 -12.63 -7.85 8.13
N MET A 194 -12.66 -8.96 8.89
CA MET A 194 -12.14 -10.25 8.43
C MET A 194 -13.24 -11.30 8.47
N THR A 195 -13.33 -12.18 7.46
CA THR A 195 -14.15 -13.38 7.61
C THR A 195 -13.46 -14.38 8.55
N LYS A 196 -14.23 -15.23 9.23
CA LYS A 196 -13.70 -16.28 10.09
C LYS A 196 -12.65 -17.14 9.37
N SER A 197 -12.96 -17.54 8.14
CA SER A 197 -12.02 -18.28 7.27
C SER A 197 -10.74 -17.50 6.95
N ALA A 198 -10.82 -16.18 6.80
CA ALA A 198 -9.65 -15.35 6.56
C ALA A 198 -8.76 -15.26 7.81
N VAL A 199 -9.35 -15.22 9.01
CA VAL A 199 -8.59 -15.25 10.28
C VAL A 199 -7.78 -16.53 10.38
N GLU A 200 -8.42 -17.69 10.19
CA GLU A 200 -7.75 -19.01 10.27
C GLU A 200 -6.55 -19.11 9.31
N LYS A 201 -6.71 -18.61 8.07
CA LYS A 201 -5.64 -18.61 7.07
C LYS A 201 -4.51 -17.63 7.37
N VAL A 202 -4.83 -16.44 7.89
CA VAL A 202 -3.81 -15.49 8.34
C VAL A 202 -3.02 -16.08 9.52
N GLU A 203 -3.68 -16.82 10.41
CA GLU A 203 -3.03 -17.52 11.51
C GLU A 203 -2.07 -18.61 11.02
N GLU A 204 -2.47 -19.40 10.02
CA GLU A 204 -1.62 -20.43 9.41
C GLU A 204 -0.37 -19.83 8.74
N VAL A 205 -0.53 -18.73 7.99
CA VAL A 205 0.57 -18.13 7.21
C VAL A 205 1.59 -17.38 8.08
N LEU A 206 1.13 -16.81 9.20
CA LEU A 206 1.95 -15.98 10.09
C LEU A 206 2.45 -16.71 11.35
N ALA A 207 1.99 -17.92 11.62
CA ALA A 207 2.61 -18.84 12.58
C ALA A 207 4.10 -19.06 12.23
#